data_AF-A0A931M4Q6-F1
#
_entry.id   AF-A0A931M4Q6-F1
#
_cell.length_a   1.000
_cell.length_b   1.000
_cell.length_c   1.000
_cell.angle_alpha   90.00
_cell.angle_beta   90.00
_cell.angle_gamma   90.00
#
_symmetry.space_group_name_H-M   'P 1'
#
loop_
_entity.id
_entity.type
_entity.pdbx_description
1 polymer ?
#
loop_
_entity_poly.entity_id
_entity_poly.type
_entity_poly.pdbx_seq_one_letter_code
_entity_poly.pdbx_strand_id
1 'polypeptide(L)'
;MKDQIPYLNEWLQLARSGNFEKAQEIYFEKLFAAVIDNFKEKHDGIIQKGGILFSILGFSPEPIILIAKTVEPEIHIIFTTNNQSEGSDYLEKYLESNYEMVYLPDDKFETIYKALKEKLYLNPSSQITLDITGGKKSMVASAAIFGKDYGCKIVYVDFEEYIKDLRKPMPGSEVLNIVYNPFENQPEIFLK
;
A
#
# COMPACT_ATOMS: atom_id res chain seq x y z
N MET A 1 -0.40 -10.12 23.39
CA MET A 1 -0.26 -8.76 23.97
C MET A 1 -0.29 -7.81 22.78
N LYS A 2 -0.99 -6.67 22.80
CA LYS A 2 -0.78 -5.64 21.76
C LYS A 2 0.68 -5.22 21.89
N ASP A 3 1.53 -5.55 20.91
CA ASP A 3 2.93 -5.15 20.95
C ASP A 3 3.01 -3.63 21.07
N GLN A 4 3.68 -3.19 22.12
CA GLN A 4 3.66 -1.80 22.54
C GLN A 4 4.40 -0.96 21.48
N ILE A 5 3.66 -0.12 20.76
CA ILE A 5 4.27 0.76 19.77
C ILE A 5 5.13 1.79 20.49
N PRO A 6 6.46 1.79 20.27
CA PRO A 6 7.37 2.70 20.93
C PRO A 6 7.09 4.14 20.45
N TYR A 7 7.37 5.11 21.33
CA TYR A 7 7.20 6.54 21.05
C TYR A 7 5.76 6.99 20.72
N LEU A 8 4.75 6.13 20.83
CA LEU A 8 3.35 6.48 20.51
C LEU A 8 2.83 7.67 21.34
N ASN A 9 3.11 7.69 22.64
CA ASN A 9 2.68 8.80 23.51
C ASN A 9 3.38 10.12 23.17
N GLU A 10 4.68 10.07 22.85
CA GLU A 10 5.46 11.24 22.43
C GLU A 10 4.93 11.79 21.10
N TRP A 11 4.68 10.91 20.14
CA TRP A 11 4.06 11.25 18.87
C TRP A 11 2.68 11.90 19.04
N LEU A 12 1.80 11.31 19.87
CA LEU A 12 0.48 11.87 20.17
C LEU A 12 0.58 13.26 20.81
N GLN A 13 1.53 13.47 21.71
CA GLN A 13 1.73 14.76 22.36
C GLN A 13 2.17 15.83 21.35
N LEU A 14 3.15 15.53 20.50
CA LEU A 14 3.64 16.47 19.47
C LEU A 14 2.58 16.79 18.43
N ALA A 15 1.84 15.78 17.97
CA ALA A 15 0.77 15.96 17.00
C ALA A 15 -0.35 16.84 17.56
N ARG A 16 -0.74 16.64 18.83
CA ARG A 16 -1.77 17.46 19.50
C ARG A 16 -1.29 18.87 19.85
N SER A 17 0.00 19.06 20.10
CA SER A 17 0.56 20.39 20.35
C SER A 17 0.75 21.22 19.07
N GLY A 18 0.38 20.69 17.90
CA GLY A 18 0.53 21.36 16.60
C GLY A 18 1.97 21.32 16.04
N ASN A 19 2.85 20.51 16.62
CA ASN A 19 4.24 20.39 16.16
C ASN A 19 4.34 19.29 15.09
N PHE A 20 3.66 19.52 13.96
CA PHE A 20 3.41 18.50 12.95
C PHE A 20 4.68 17.97 12.27
N GLU A 21 5.66 18.85 12.02
CA GLU A 21 6.94 18.47 11.40
C GLU A 21 7.70 17.48 12.29
N LYS A 22 7.87 17.81 13.58
CA LYS A 22 8.51 16.88 14.55
C LYS A 22 7.67 15.62 14.77
N ALA A 23 6.34 15.73 14.77
CA ALA A 23 5.48 14.55 14.88
C ALA A 23 5.67 13.62 13.67
N GLN A 24 5.82 14.18 12.45
CA GLN A 24 6.09 13.40 11.25
C GLN A 24 7.49 12.76 11.30
N GLU A 25 8.50 13.51 11.72
CA GLU A 25 9.86 12.99 11.93
C GLU A 25 9.85 11.82 12.93
N ILE A 26 9.28 11.99 14.13
CA ILE A 26 9.19 10.91 15.11
C ILE A 26 8.42 9.70 14.58
N TYR A 27 7.34 9.94 13.83
CA TYR A 27 6.57 8.87 13.22
C TYR A 27 7.47 8.00 12.33
N PHE A 28 8.12 8.60 11.33
CA PHE A 28 8.93 7.86 10.35
C PHE A 28 10.33 7.50 10.83
N GLU A 29 10.88 8.11 11.88
CA GLU A 29 12.21 7.78 12.38
C GLU A 29 12.19 6.73 13.49
N LYS A 30 11.13 6.70 14.32
CA LYS A 30 11.14 5.92 15.57
C LYS A 30 9.96 4.98 15.73
N LEU A 31 8.79 5.35 15.20
CA LEU A 31 7.54 4.64 15.46
C LEU A 31 7.19 3.66 14.35
N PHE A 32 7.32 4.07 13.09
CA PHE A 32 6.74 3.37 11.96
C PHE A 32 7.36 2.00 11.70
N ALA A 33 8.65 1.80 12.02
CA ALA A 33 9.27 0.47 11.97
C ALA A 33 8.51 -0.57 12.81
N ALA A 34 8.10 -0.22 14.04
CA ALA A 34 7.30 -1.11 14.88
C ALA A 34 5.88 -1.33 14.35
N VAL A 35 5.31 -0.33 13.66
CA VAL A 35 4.02 -0.49 12.97
C VAL A 35 4.15 -1.49 11.82
N ILE A 36 5.23 -1.41 11.04
CA ILE A 36 5.53 -2.37 9.97
C ILE A 36 5.67 -3.77 10.54
N ASP A 37 6.48 -3.96 11.59
CA ASP A 37 6.72 -5.28 12.18
C ASP A 37 5.42 -5.88 12.71
N ASN A 38 4.66 -5.12 13.50
CA ASN A 38 3.36 -5.55 14.02
C ASN A 38 2.37 -5.88 12.89
N PHE A 39 2.34 -5.07 11.83
CA PHE A 39 1.45 -5.29 10.69
C PHE A 39 1.83 -6.56 9.92
N LYS A 40 3.12 -6.80 9.70
CA LYS A 40 3.63 -8.04 9.08
C LYS A 40 3.26 -9.26 9.89
N GLU A 41 3.51 -9.23 11.20
CA GLU A 41 3.21 -10.34 12.10
C GLU A 41 1.71 -10.63 12.17
N LYS A 42 0.88 -9.58 12.28
CA LYS A 42 -0.59 -9.70 12.32
C LYS A 42 -1.16 -10.36 11.06
N HIS A 43 -0.52 -10.15 9.90
CA HIS A 43 -1.04 -10.59 8.61
C HIS A 43 -0.16 -11.64 7.92
N ASP A 44 0.77 -12.27 8.65
CA ASP A 44 1.60 -13.34 8.10
C ASP A 44 0.72 -14.52 7.63
N GLY A 45 1.03 -15.05 6.44
CA GLY A 45 0.27 -16.12 5.80
C GLY A 45 -1.09 -15.71 5.20
N ILE A 46 -1.56 -14.47 5.36
CA ILE A 46 -2.82 -14.00 4.73
C ILE A 46 -2.62 -13.76 3.22
N ILE A 47 -1.48 -13.18 2.86
CA ILE A 47 -1.07 -12.99 1.46
C ILE A 47 0.17 -13.84 1.20
N GLN A 48 0.21 -14.44 0.02
CA GLN A 48 1.38 -15.19 -0.43
C GLN A 48 2.53 -14.22 -0.70
N LYS A 49 3.69 -14.51 -0.12
CA LYS A 49 4.91 -13.73 -0.35
C LYS A 49 5.45 -13.93 -1.77
N GLY A 50 6.11 -12.90 -2.30
CA GLY A 50 6.68 -12.88 -3.64
C GLY A 50 5.68 -12.46 -4.72
N GLY A 51 6.03 -12.77 -5.96
CA GLY A 51 5.34 -12.33 -7.16
C GLY A 51 5.53 -10.84 -7.44
N ILE A 52 4.52 -10.27 -8.09
CA ILE A 52 4.48 -8.85 -8.45
C ILE A 52 3.52 -8.12 -7.52
N LEU A 53 3.96 -6.97 -6.99
CA LEU A 53 3.10 -6.01 -6.32
C LEU A 53 2.89 -4.80 -7.24
N PHE A 54 1.64 -4.54 -7.62
CA PHE A 54 1.22 -3.28 -8.20
C PHE A 54 0.57 -2.42 -7.12
N SER A 55 1.05 -1.19 -6.93
CA SER A 55 0.50 -0.26 -5.93
C SER A 55 0.03 1.02 -6.58
N ILE A 56 -1.17 1.47 -6.25
CA ILE A 56 -1.66 2.80 -6.63
C ILE A 56 -1.31 3.79 -5.50
N LEU A 57 -0.42 4.74 -5.80
CA LEU A 57 0.03 5.74 -4.82
C LEU A 57 -0.91 6.96 -4.81
N GLY A 58 -1.35 7.30 -3.59
CA GLY A 58 -2.06 8.53 -3.27
C GLY A 58 -1.14 9.57 -2.65
N PHE A 59 -1.60 10.17 -1.55
CA PHE A 59 -0.81 11.16 -0.80
C PHE A 59 0.08 10.55 0.29
N SER A 60 -0.28 9.37 0.79
CA SER A 60 0.35 8.72 1.95
C SER A 60 1.15 7.50 1.49
N PRO A 61 2.47 7.44 1.75
CA PRO A 61 3.30 6.29 1.42
C PRO A 61 3.11 5.09 2.37
N GLU A 62 2.56 5.31 3.56
CA GLU A 62 2.47 4.30 4.63
C GLU A 62 1.81 2.99 4.19
N PRO A 63 0.62 2.99 3.54
CA PRO A 63 -0.03 1.74 3.12
C PRO A 63 0.80 0.91 2.14
N ILE A 64 1.47 1.58 1.20
CA ILE A 64 2.31 0.93 0.20
C ILE A 64 3.51 0.27 0.87
N ILE A 65 4.12 0.96 1.84
CA ILE A 65 5.23 0.40 2.62
C ILE A 65 4.77 -0.82 3.41
N LEU A 66 3.62 -0.73 4.09
CA LEU A 66 3.06 -1.85 4.87
C LEU A 66 2.79 -3.08 3.99
N ILE A 67 2.16 -2.89 2.83
CA ILE A 67 1.87 -3.99 1.90
C ILE A 67 3.16 -4.53 1.29
N ALA A 68 4.07 -3.69 0.81
CA ALA A 68 5.33 -4.15 0.22
C ALA A 68 6.17 -4.95 1.21
N LYS A 69 6.24 -4.52 2.48
CA LYS A 69 6.97 -5.22 3.53
C LYS A 69 6.30 -6.53 3.97
N THR A 70 5.00 -6.70 3.72
CA THR A 70 4.25 -7.92 4.01
C THR A 70 4.30 -8.92 2.84
N VAL A 71 4.11 -8.43 1.62
CA VAL A 71 4.13 -9.22 0.39
C VAL A 71 5.55 -9.64 0.02
N GLU A 72 6.57 -8.84 0.34
CA GLU A 72 7.97 -9.11 -0.03
C GLU A 72 8.09 -9.49 -1.53
N PRO A 73 7.58 -8.66 -2.45
CA PRO A 73 7.49 -8.99 -3.88
C PRO A 73 8.88 -9.05 -4.53
N GLU A 74 9.05 -9.86 -5.58
CA GLU A 74 10.27 -9.76 -6.41
C GLU A 74 10.25 -8.52 -7.30
N ILE A 75 9.06 -8.05 -7.66
CA ILE A 75 8.87 -6.85 -8.49
C ILE A 75 7.78 -5.98 -7.86
N HIS A 76 8.14 -4.78 -7.44
CA HIS A 76 7.19 -3.78 -6.96
C HIS A 76 7.09 -2.62 -7.96
N ILE A 77 5.89 -2.32 -8.42
CA ILE A 77 5.63 -1.21 -9.34
C ILE A 77 4.56 -0.30 -8.75
N ILE A 78 4.91 0.97 -8.60
CA ILE A 78 4.05 2.00 -8.01
C ILE A 78 3.56 2.93 -9.13
N PHE A 79 2.24 3.10 -9.23
CA PHE A 79 1.59 3.96 -10.22
C PHE A 79 1.04 5.20 -9.55
N THR A 80 1.35 6.39 -10.09
CA THR A 80 0.87 7.66 -9.53
C THR A 80 0.65 8.71 -10.60
N THR A 81 -0.35 9.57 -10.41
CA THR A 81 -0.44 10.82 -11.20
C THR A 81 0.35 11.97 -10.56
N ASN A 82 0.84 11.79 -9.34
CA ASN A 82 1.60 12.81 -8.62
C ASN A 82 3.07 12.72 -9.04
N ASN A 83 3.56 13.74 -9.73
CA ASN A 83 4.96 13.89 -10.09
C ASN A 83 5.78 14.64 -9.03
N GLN A 84 5.16 15.01 -7.91
CA GLN A 84 5.84 15.72 -6.83
C GLN A 84 6.56 14.75 -5.91
N SER A 85 7.73 15.18 -5.41
CA SER A 85 8.60 14.44 -4.50
C SER A 85 8.05 14.26 -3.08
N GLU A 86 6.86 14.78 -2.77
CA GLU A 86 6.28 14.65 -1.42
C GLU A 86 5.94 13.19 -1.13
N GLY A 87 6.61 12.62 -0.13
CA GLY A 87 6.47 11.21 0.26
C GLY A 87 7.44 10.25 -0.43
N SER A 88 8.17 10.68 -1.47
CA SER A 88 9.18 9.83 -2.13
C SER A 88 10.34 9.48 -1.21
N ASP A 89 10.74 10.41 -0.33
CA ASP A 89 11.86 10.19 0.59
C ASP A 89 11.56 9.06 1.59
N TYR A 90 10.30 8.92 2.02
CA TYR A 90 9.89 7.82 2.89
C TYR A 90 9.74 6.51 2.13
N LEU A 91 9.25 6.53 0.89
CA LEU A 91 9.28 5.34 0.04
C LEU A 91 10.73 4.85 -0.14
N GLU A 92 11.65 5.76 -0.43
CA GLU A 92 13.06 5.42 -0.58
C GLU A 92 13.67 4.89 0.72
N LYS A 93 13.42 5.57 1.85
CA LYS A 93 13.92 5.13 3.16
C LYS A 93 13.49 3.70 3.51
N TYR A 94 12.25 3.34 3.22
CA TYR A 94 11.69 2.07 3.64
C TYR A 94 11.77 0.98 2.59
N LEU A 95 11.78 1.32 1.29
CA LEU A 95 11.81 0.35 0.20
C LEU A 95 13.19 0.24 -0.47
N GLU A 96 14.12 1.16 -0.19
CA GLU A 96 15.52 1.11 -0.62
C GLU A 96 15.68 0.91 -2.14
N SER A 97 14.99 1.74 -2.95
CA SER A 97 14.95 1.62 -4.41
C SER A 97 14.47 0.26 -4.97
N ASN A 98 13.90 -0.63 -4.14
CA ASN A 98 13.36 -1.92 -4.59
C ASN A 98 11.94 -1.78 -5.17
N TYR A 99 11.72 -0.75 -5.99
CA TYR A 99 10.46 -0.50 -6.69
C TYR A 99 10.69 0.29 -7.97
N GLU A 100 9.79 0.14 -8.93
CA GLU A 100 9.70 1.00 -10.11
C GLU A 100 8.57 2.03 -9.91
N MET A 101 8.84 3.31 -10.17
CA MET A 101 7.81 4.35 -10.18
C MET A 101 7.32 4.63 -11.61
N VAL A 102 6.01 4.56 -11.83
CA VAL A 102 5.33 4.86 -13.09
C VAL A 102 4.46 6.11 -12.92
N TYR A 103 4.87 7.19 -13.58
CA TYR A 103 4.11 8.44 -13.60
C TYR A 103 3.06 8.41 -14.73
N LEU A 104 1.80 8.52 -14.32
CA LEU A 104 0.64 8.53 -15.21
C LEU A 104 0.29 9.98 -15.59
N PRO A 105 0.07 10.27 -16.89
CA PRO A 105 -0.24 11.63 -17.33
C PRO A 105 -1.63 12.12 -16.90
N ASP A 106 -2.58 11.21 -16.69
CA ASP A 106 -3.91 11.49 -16.16
C ASP A 106 -4.50 10.27 -15.44
N ASP A 107 -5.65 10.46 -14.80
CA ASP A 107 -6.39 9.42 -14.06
C ASP A 107 -7.53 8.79 -14.87
N LYS A 108 -7.44 8.81 -16.20
CA LYS A 108 -8.43 8.17 -17.08
C LYS A 108 -8.25 6.66 -17.09
N PHE A 109 -9.35 5.94 -17.27
CA PHE A 109 -9.38 4.48 -17.32
C PHE A 109 -8.38 3.92 -18.32
N GLU A 110 -8.36 4.42 -19.56
CA GLU A 110 -7.51 3.92 -20.63
C GLU A 110 -6.02 4.08 -20.31
N THR A 111 -5.63 5.20 -19.71
CA THR A 111 -4.25 5.47 -19.29
C THR A 111 -3.79 4.48 -18.25
N ILE A 112 -4.59 4.28 -17.20
CA ILE A 112 -4.27 3.43 -16.06
C ILE A 112 -4.25 1.96 -16.48
N TYR A 113 -5.31 1.52 -17.17
CA TYR A 113 -5.46 0.14 -17.59
C TYR A 113 -4.36 -0.25 -18.58
N LYS A 114 -3.99 0.65 -19.51
CA LYS A 114 -2.88 0.44 -20.43
C LYS A 114 -1.54 0.32 -19.68
N ALA A 115 -1.25 1.22 -18.75
CA ALA A 115 -0.01 1.19 -17.99
C ALA A 115 0.15 -0.10 -17.17
N LEU A 116 -0.90 -0.53 -16.46
CA LEU A 116 -0.92 -1.79 -15.72
C LEU A 116 -0.68 -2.99 -16.66
N LYS A 117 -1.35 -3.01 -17.81
CA LYS A 117 -1.20 -4.07 -18.82
C LYS A 117 0.20 -4.11 -19.42
N GLU A 118 0.79 -2.97 -19.75
CA GLU A 118 2.17 -2.88 -20.25
C GLU A 118 3.16 -3.44 -19.23
N LYS A 119 2.98 -3.11 -17.94
CA LYS A 119 3.84 -3.62 -16.87
C LYS A 119 3.70 -5.10 -16.62
N LEU A 120 2.49 -5.63 -16.71
CA LEU A 120 2.27 -7.08 -16.66
C LEU A 120 2.88 -7.78 -17.88
N TYR A 121 2.78 -7.19 -19.07
CA TYR A 121 3.38 -7.77 -20.27
C TYR A 121 4.92 -7.83 -20.20
N LEU A 122 5.55 -6.79 -19.65
CA LEU A 122 6.99 -6.74 -19.44
C LEU A 122 7.46 -7.66 -18.31
N ASN A 123 6.59 -7.95 -17.35
CA ASN A 123 6.88 -8.80 -16.20
C ASN A 123 5.78 -9.87 -16.06
N PRO A 124 5.78 -10.93 -16.91
CA PRO A 124 4.73 -11.95 -16.85
C PRO A 124 4.78 -12.71 -15.52
N SER A 125 3.67 -12.71 -14.78
CA SER A 125 3.52 -13.46 -13.54
C SER A 125 2.08 -13.95 -13.38
N SER A 126 1.90 -15.12 -12.76
CA SER A 126 0.61 -15.62 -12.31
C SER A 126 0.31 -15.26 -10.85
N GLN A 127 1.29 -14.70 -10.13
CA GLN A 127 1.15 -14.24 -8.75
C GLN A 127 1.28 -12.72 -8.73
N ILE A 128 0.14 -12.04 -8.72
CA ILE A 128 0.05 -10.58 -8.73
C ILE A 128 -0.84 -10.15 -7.58
N THR A 129 -0.30 -9.27 -6.73
CA THR A 129 -1.05 -8.55 -5.72
C THR A 129 -1.22 -7.11 -6.19
N LEU A 130 -2.45 -6.60 -6.12
CA LEU A 130 -2.80 -5.23 -6.50
C LEU A 130 -3.30 -4.47 -5.28
N ASP A 131 -2.50 -3.52 -4.83
CA ASP A 131 -2.81 -2.58 -3.76
C ASP A 131 -3.54 -1.35 -4.31
N ILE A 132 -4.80 -1.20 -3.89
CA ILE A 132 -5.68 -0.10 -4.27
C ILE A 132 -5.96 0.87 -3.12
N THR A 133 -5.11 0.90 -2.09
CA THR A 133 -5.33 1.75 -0.91
C THR A 133 -5.26 3.23 -1.26
N GLY A 134 -4.33 3.60 -2.15
CA GLY A 134 -4.06 4.98 -2.53
C GLY A 134 -4.66 5.37 -3.88
N GLY A 135 -4.51 6.66 -4.20
CA GLY A 135 -4.91 7.25 -5.47
C GLY A 135 -6.31 7.84 -5.48
N LYS A 136 -6.67 8.45 -6.60
CA LYS A 136 -8.04 8.95 -6.82
C LYS A 136 -9.00 7.78 -7.01
N LYS A 137 -10.29 7.99 -6.74
CA LYS A 137 -11.34 6.97 -6.91
C LYS A 137 -11.39 6.39 -8.33
N SER A 138 -11.15 7.23 -9.33
CA SER A 138 -11.01 6.84 -10.74
C SER A 138 -9.87 5.83 -10.93
N MET A 139 -8.73 6.05 -10.28
CA MET A 139 -7.59 5.15 -10.32
C MET A 139 -7.86 3.82 -9.63
N VAL A 140 -8.39 3.89 -8.41
CA VAL A 140 -8.79 2.71 -7.63
C VAL A 140 -9.77 1.83 -8.43
N ALA A 141 -10.80 2.44 -9.03
CA ALA A 141 -11.78 1.71 -9.84
C ALA A 141 -11.15 1.06 -11.08
N SER A 142 -10.31 1.80 -11.81
CA SER A 142 -9.64 1.30 -13.02
C SER A 142 -8.67 0.16 -12.70
N ALA A 143 -7.91 0.30 -11.61
CA ALA A 143 -7.01 -0.73 -11.11
C ALA A 143 -7.79 -1.96 -10.68
N ALA A 144 -8.89 -1.82 -9.92
CA ALA A 144 -9.69 -2.97 -9.50
C ALA A 144 -10.29 -3.76 -10.67
N ILE A 145 -10.76 -3.07 -11.73
CA ILE A 145 -11.23 -3.71 -12.97
C ILE A 145 -10.08 -4.51 -13.61
N PHE A 146 -8.90 -3.90 -13.75
CA PHE A 146 -7.70 -4.60 -14.24
C PHE A 146 -7.38 -5.83 -13.36
N GLY A 147 -7.39 -5.66 -12.04
CA GLY A 147 -7.08 -6.73 -11.09
C GLY A 147 -8.01 -7.92 -11.26
N LYS A 148 -9.30 -7.68 -11.46
CA LYS A 148 -10.27 -8.72 -11.78
C LYS A 148 -9.96 -9.38 -13.13
N ASP A 149 -9.78 -8.61 -14.19
CA ASP A 149 -9.60 -9.11 -15.56
C ASP A 149 -8.33 -9.96 -15.73
N TYR A 150 -7.28 -9.68 -14.96
CA TYR A 150 -5.99 -10.38 -15.03
C TYR A 150 -5.73 -11.29 -13.81
N GLY A 151 -6.75 -11.60 -13.02
CA GLY A 151 -6.62 -12.55 -11.91
C GLY A 151 -5.63 -12.12 -10.83
N CYS A 152 -5.55 -10.82 -10.53
CA CYS A 152 -4.76 -10.30 -9.41
C CYS A 152 -5.53 -10.48 -8.09
N LYS A 153 -4.81 -10.72 -6.99
CA LYS A 153 -5.36 -10.57 -5.65
C LYS A 153 -5.43 -9.07 -5.32
N ILE A 154 -6.61 -8.53 -5.06
CA ILE A 154 -6.80 -7.10 -4.79
C ILE A 154 -6.89 -6.86 -3.29
N VAL A 155 -6.09 -5.92 -2.80
CA VAL A 155 -5.94 -5.63 -1.37
C VAL A 155 -6.01 -4.14 -1.09
N TYR A 156 -6.37 -3.79 0.14
CA TYR A 156 -6.26 -2.42 0.64
C TYR A 156 -5.94 -2.41 2.14
N VAL A 157 -5.28 -1.36 2.61
CA VAL A 157 -5.08 -1.11 4.04
C VAL A 157 -6.18 -0.18 4.55
N ASP A 158 -6.86 -0.60 5.61
CA ASP A 158 -7.77 0.23 6.40
C ASP A 158 -7.21 0.44 7.81
N PHE A 159 -7.99 1.05 8.70
CA PHE A 159 -7.65 1.22 10.11
C PHE A 159 -8.86 0.97 11.01
N GLU A 160 -8.63 0.28 12.14
CA GLU A 160 -9.67 0.01 13.14
C GLU A 160 -9.95 1.23 14.03
N GLU A 161 -8.94 2.08 14.25
CA GLU A 161 -9.02 3.20 15.18
C GLU A 161 -8.63 4.52 14.47
N TYR A 162 -9.49 5.55 14.62
CA TYR A 162 -9.27 6.87 14.00
C TYR A 162 -9.21 7.98 15.03
N ILE A 163 -8.12 8.74 15.00
CA ILE A 163 -7.89 9.89 15.89
C ILE A 163 -8.55 11.12 15.28
N LYS A 164 -9.81 11.37 15.67
CA LYS A 164 -10.67 12.43 15.08
C LYS A 164 -10.07 13.83 15.14
N ASP A 165 -9.42 14.19 16.25
CA ASP A 165 -8.78 15.49 16.46
C ASP A 165 -7.57 15.70 15.54
N LEU A 166 -6.80 14.64 15.27
CA LEU A 166 -5.64 14.69 14.38
C LEU A 166 -6.00 14.39 12.91
N ARG A 167 -7.22 13.92 12.66
CA ARG A 167 -7.68 13.40 11.36
C ARG A 167 -6.75 12.32 10.77
N LYS A 168 -6.19 11.47 11.63
CA LYS A 168 -5.23 10.42 11.26
C LYS A 168 -5.63 9.06 11.85
N PRO A 169 -5.27 7.94 11.21
CA PRO A 169 -5.38 6.62 11.84
C PRO A 169 -4.51 6.54 13.09
N MET A 170 -4.93 5.72 14.07
CA MET A 170 -4.08 5.37 15.20
C MET A 170 -2.97 4.45 14.69
N PRO A 171 -1.69 4.79 14.90
CA PRO A 171 -0.60 3.90 14.53
C PRO A 171 -0.75 2.54 15.24
N GLY A 172 -0.65 1.45 14.48
CA GLY A 172 -0.88 0.07 14.95
C GLY A 172 -2.30 -0.44 14.81
N SER A 173 -3.24 0.39 14.35
CA SER A 173 -4.62 -0.03 14.08
C SER A 173 -4.85 -0.42 12.63
N GLU A 174 -3.81 -0.37 11.79
CA GLU A 174 -3.87 -0.71 10.38
C GLU A 174 -4.25 -2.19 10.20
N VAL A 175 -5.10 -2.45 9.21
CA VAL A 175 -5.59 -3.78 8.85
C VAL A 175 -5.48 -4.00 7.35
N LEU A 176 -4.98 -5.17 6.98
CA LEU A 176 -4.96 -5.63 5.61
C LEU A 176 -6.30 -6.27 5.27
N ASN A 177 -6.93 -5.79 4.21
CA ASN A 177 -8.18 -6.36 3.70
C ASN A 177 -7.96 -6.93 2.30
N ILE A 178 -8.46 -8.14 2.07
CA ILE A 178 -8.55 -8.75 0.75
C ILE A 178 -9.92 -8.38 0.17
N VAL A 179 -9.93 -7.52 -0.84
CA VAL A 179 -11.16 -7.11 -1.56
C VAL A 179 -11.60 -8.20 -2.53
N TYR A 180 -10.62 -8.84 -3.16
CA TYR A 180 -10.84 -9.85 -4.18
C TYR A 180 -9.70 -10.86 -4.19
N ASN A 181 -10.02 -12.14 -4.08
CA ASN A 181 -9.11 -13.24 -4.28
C ASN A 181 -9.60 -14.05 -5.51
N PRO A 182 -8.85 -14.11 -6.61
CA PRO A 182 -9.28 -14.81 -7.81
C PRO A 182 -9.60 -16.29 -7.54
N PHE A 183 -8.88 -16.95 -6.63
CA PHE A 183 -9.09 -18.35 -6.29
C PHE A 183 -10.38 -18.61 -5.50
N GLU A 184 -10.93 -17.59 -4.83
CA GLU A 184 -12.16 -17.69 -4.04
C GLU A 184 -13.36 -17.07 -4.74
N ASN A 185 -13.15 -15.94 -5.43
CA ASN A 185 -14.21 -15.10 -5.98
C ASN A 185 -14.42 -15.26 -7.47
N GLN A 186 -13.48 -15.91 -8.18
CA GLN A 186 -13.63 -16.25 -9.59
C GLN A 186 -12.96 -17.60 -9.93
N PRO A 187 -13.26 -18.69 -9.20
CA PRO A 187 -12.59 -19.97 -9.35
C PRO A 187 -12.72 -20.58 -10.76
N GLU A 188 -13.75 -20.19 -11.52
CA GLU A 188 -14.00 -20.68 -12.87
C GLU A 188 -12.89 -20.38 -13.88
N ILE A 189 -12.06 -19.36 -13.65
CA ILE A 189 -10.92 -19.05 -14.55
C ILE A 189 -9.79 -20.09 -14.44
N PHE A 190 -9.81 -20.92 -13.40
CA PHE A 190 -8.82 -21.97 -13.16
C PHE A 190 -9.33 -23.38 -13.51
N LEU A 191 -10.58 -23.51 -13.97
CA LEU A 191 -11.12 -24.77 -14.46
C LEU A 191 -10.52 -25.08 -15.84
N LYS A 192 -9.89 -26.25 -15.98
CA LYS A 192 -9.32 -26.76 -17.23
C LYS A 192 -10.34 -27.48 -18.08
#